data_AF-A0A6V7IZQ7-F1
#
_entry.id   AF-A0A6V7IZQ7-F1
#
_cell.length_a   1.000
_cell.length_b   1.000
_cell.length_c   1.000
_cell.angle_alpha   90.00
_cell.angle_beta   90.00
_cell.angle_gamma   90.00
#
_symmetry.space_group_name_H-M   'P 1'
#
loop_
_entity.id
_entity.type
_entity.pdbx_description
1 polymer ?
#
loop_
_entity_poly.entity_id
_entity_poly.type
_entity_poly.pdbx_seq_one_letter_code
_entity_poly.pdbx_strand_id
1 'polypeptide(L)' 'FVKNLTSKAFARSIKLLIDEEGTWNDPEHYGAECFCKEDRGTAEIAVLSPDGDAVSVTSSINM' A
#
# COMPACT_ATOMS: atom_id res chain seq x y z
N PHE A 1 8.78 16.54 0.59
CA PHE A 1 7.74 15.50 0.78
C PHE A 1 8.23 14.28 0.00
N VAL A 2 9.10 13.44 0.53
CA VAL A 2 8.87 12.36 1.50
C VAL A 2 10.17 12.18 2.27
N LYS A 3 10.22 12.56 3.55
CA LYS A 3 11.30 12.12 4.42
C LYS A 3 10.67 11.17 5.42
N ASN A 4 11.26 9.98 5.58
CA ASN A 4 11.00 9.03 6.67
C ASN A 4 9.90 7.97 6.54
N LEU A 5 9.29 7.72 5.37
CA LEU A 5 8.29 6.66 5.21
C LEU A 5 8.80 5.26 5.60
N THR A 6 10.11 4.99 5.44
CA THR A 6 10.75 3.72 5.82
C THR A 6 11.36 3.72 7.23
N SER A 7 11.19 4.80 8.01
CA SER A 7 11.79 4.88 9.34
C SER A 7 11.00 4.15 10.40
N LYS A 8 11.73 3.40 11.24
CA LYS A 8 11.18 2.74 12.42
C LYS A 8 10.50 3.72 13.38
N ALA A 9 11.02 4.94 13.52
CA ALA A 9 10.43 5.93 14.42
C ALA A 9 9.07 6.42 13.89
N PHE A 10 8.99 6.68 12.58
CA PHE A 10 7.74 7.08 11.92
C PHE A 10 6.72 5.92 11.92
N ALA A 11 7.15 4.69 11.64
CA ALA A 11 6.29 3.52 11.73
C ALA A 11 5.71 3.31 13.14
N ARG A 12 6.52 3.53 14.19
CA ARG A 12 6.05 3.45 15.59
C ARG A 12 5.02 4.52 15.93
N SER A 13 5.20 5.76 15.46
CA SER A 13 4.21 6.81 15.72
C SER A 13 2.87 6.53 15.05
N ILE A 14 2.88 5.98 13.83
CA ILE A 14 1.64 5.59 13.13
C ILE A 14 0.99 4.38 13.82
N LYS A 15 1.76 3.39 14.28
CA LYS A 15 1.23 2.22 14.99
C LYS A 15 0.40 2.60 16.22
N LEU A 16 0.74 3.68 16.93
CA LEU A 16 -0.01 4.15 18.10
C LEU A 16 -1.41 4.69 17.76
N LEU A 17 -1.70 4.96 16.49
CA LEU A 17 -3.01 5.40 16.02
C LEU A 17 -3.92 4.24 15.63
N ILE A 18 -3.41 3.00 15.64
CA ILE A 18 -4.21 1.81 15.37
C ILE A 18 -4.97 1.46 16.65
N ASP A 19 -6.29 1.48 16.57
CA ASP A 19 -7.18 1.00 17.62
C ASP A 19 -7.35 -0.52 17.51
N GLU A 20 -7.16 -1.22 18.63
CA GLU A 20 -7.31 -2.67 18.70
C GLU A 20 -8.79 -3.08 18.85
N GLU A 21 -9.67 -2.16 19.25
CA GLU A 21 -11.08 -2.44 19.53
C GLU A 21 -11.98 -2.26 18.29
N GLY A 22 -11.49 -1.65 17.21
CA GLY A 22 -12.30 -1.46 16.02
C GLY A 22 -11.62 -0.78 14.84
N THR A 23 -12.36 -0.74 13.73
CA THR A 23 -12.00 0.03 12.53
C THR A 23 -13.12 1.02 12.22
N TRP A 24 -12.77 2.13 11.56
CA TRP A 24 -13.74 3.15 11.15
C TRP A 24 -14.02 3.04 9.66
N ASN A 25 -15.30 3.14 9.28
CA ASN A 25 -15.71 3.17 7.88
C ASN A 25 -15.45 4.52 7.21
N ASP A 26 -15.14 5.56 8.00
CA ASP A 26 -14.79 6.88 7.50
C ASP A 26 -13.28 6.96 7.20
N PRO A 27 -12.86 7.13 5.94
CA PRO A 27 -11.45 7.21 5.56
C PRO A 27 -10.75 8.45 6.15
N GLU A 28 -11.49 9.54 6.42
CA GLU A 28 -10.93 10.75 7.02
C GLU A 28 -10.42 10.49 8.44
N HIS A 29 -11.01 9.51 9.14
CA HIS A 29 -10.54 9.06 10.45
C HIS A 29 -9.06 8.64 10.42
N TYR A 30 -8.58 8.11 9.30
CA TYR A 30 -7.19 7.69 9.10
C TYR A 30 -6.33 8.73 8.37
N GLY A 31 -6.86 9.93 8.13
CA GLY A 31 -6.17 11.01 7.40
C GLY A 31 -6.06 10.76 5.90
N ALA A 32 -6.92 9.90 5.32
CA ALA A 32 -6.95 9.66 3.89
C ALA A 32 -7.89 10.65 3.18
N GLU A 33 -7.32 11.53 2.34
CA GLU A 33 -8.10 12.21 1.30
C GLU A 33 -8.37 11.19 0.19
N CYS A 34 -9.52 10.52 0.25
CA CYS A 34 -9.84 9.40 -0.64
C CYS A 34 -10.12 9.89 -2.08
N PHE A 35 -9.13 9.80 -2.96
CA PHE A 35 -9.33 9.80 -4.41
C PHE A 35 -9.59 8.36 -4.88
N CYS A 36 -10.83 7.90 -4.78
CA CYS A 36 -11.23 6.61 -5.34
C CYS A 36 -11.30 6.72 -6.87
N LYS A 37 -10.14 6.77 -7.54
CA LYS A 37 -10.08 6.59 -9.00
C LYS A 37 -10.38 5.12 -9.28
N GLU A 38 -11.44 4.86 -10.02
CA GLU A 38 -11.84 3.53 -10.45
C GLU A 38 -10.67 2.85 -11.19
N ASP A 39 -10.17 1.72 -10.68
CA ASP A 39 -9.13 0.94 -11.36
C ASP A 39 -9.79 0.12 -12.48
N ARG A 40 -9.30 0.30 -13.73
CA ARG A 40 -9.93 -0.26 -14.94
C ARG A 40 -9.10 -1.33 -15.63
N GLY A 41 -8.22 -1.99 -14.88
CA GLY A 41 -7.53 -3.20 -15.32
C GLY A 41 -6.08 -3.21 -14.90
N THR A 42 -5.79 -3.91 -13.81
CA THR A 42 -4.44 -4.18 -13.32
C THR A 42 -4.22 -5.70 -13.28
N ALA A 43 -3.07 -6.15 -13.78
CA ALA A 43 -2.63 -7.53 -13.73
C ALA A 43 -1.22 -7.62 -13.11
N GLU A 44 -0.98 -8.69 -12.35
CA GLU A 44 0.31 -8.98 -11.72
C GLU A 44 0.75 -10.41 -12.06
N ILE A 45 2.04 -10.56 -12.39
CA ILE A 45 2.67 -11.85 -12.67
C ILE A 45 4.02 -11.91 -11.93
N ALA A 46 4.26 -13.01 -11.22
CA ALA A 46 5.55 -13.32 -10.60
C ALA A 46 6.14 -14.59 -11.21
N VAL A 47 7.46 -14.58 -11.47
CA VAL A 47 8.21 -15.67 -12.10
C VAL A 47 9.44 -16.00 -11.24
N LEU A 48 9.67 -17.30 -11.02
CA LEU A 48 10.86 -17.83 -10.34
C LEU A 48 11.58 -18.81 -11.26
N SER A 49 12.89 -18.68 -11.43
CA SER A 49 13.71 -19.65 -12.17
C SER A 49 14.24 -20.75 -11.25
N PRO A 50 14.54 -21.96 -11.76
CA PRO A 50 15.19 -23.02 -10.99
C PRO A 50 16.56 -22.63 -10.41
N ASP A 51 17.23 -21.66 -11.03
CA ASP A 51 18.54 -21.14 -10.61
C ASP A 51 18.43 -20.13 -9.45
N GLY A 52 17.19 -19.77 -9.06
CA GLY A 52 16.90 -18.91 -7.90
C GLY A 52 16.60 -17.46 -8.23
N ASP A 53 16.53 -17.08 -9.51
CA ASP A 53 16.16 -15.71 -9.90
C ASP A 53 14.66 -15.48 -9.75
N ALA A 54 14.26 -14.31 -9.25
CA ALA A 54 12.86 -13.94 -9.09
C ALA A 54 12.55 -12.59 -9.77
N VAL A 55 11.42 -12.53 -10.48
CA VAL A 55 10.92 -11.34 -11.17
C VAL A 55 9.45 -11.14 -10.84
N SER A 56 9.04 -9.91 -10.53
CA SER A 56 7.62 -9.51 -10.42
C SER A 56 7.32 -8.40 -11.42
N VAL A 57 6.19 -8.51 -12.10
CA VAL A 57 5.70 -7.57 -13.13
C VAL A 57 4.27 -7.18 -12.81
N THR A 58 4.04 -5.89 -12.62
CA THR A 58 2.71 -5.29 -12.49
C THR A 58 2.43 -4.45 -13.73
N SER A 59 1.29 -4.67 -14.39
CA SER A 59 0.86 -3.93 -15.58
C SER A 59 -0.56 -3.40 -15.38
N SER A 60 -0.78 -2.13 -15.71
CA SER A 60 -2.08 -1.48 -15.57
C SER A 60 -2.45 -0.70 -16.83
N ILE A 61 -3.72 -0.74 -17.22
CA ILE A 61 -4.28 0.17 -18.22
C ILE A 61 -4.79 1.40 -17.47
N ASN A 62 -4.08 2.52 -17.60
CA ASN A 62 -4.54 3.79 -17.05
C ASN A 62 -5.45 4.49 -18.07
N MET A 63 -6.77 4.44 -17.85
CA MET A 63 -7.74 5.26 -18.57
C MET A 63 -7.95 6.62 -17.89
#